data_AF-A0A072PD65-F1
#
_entry.id   AF-A0A072PD65-F1
#
_cell.length_a   1.000
_cell.length_b   1.000
_cell.length_c   1.000
_cell.angle_alpha   90.00
_cell.angle_beta   90.00
_cell.angle_gamma   90.00
#
_symmetry.space_group_name_H-M   'P 1'
#
loop_
_entity.id
_entity.type
_entity.pdbx_description
1 polymer ?
#
loop_
_entity_poly.entity_id
_entity_poly.type
_entity_poly.pdbx_seq_one_letter_code
_entity_poly.pdbx_strand_id
1 'polypeptide(L)'
;MAEIGLSPRRLPPFWLKSQPDEVPAIDFPDFIVFCREDMPDDVAYLLAWIITETKFVLERQFYTSLGDRSPVSWPMEPKEMAKTIIPLHPRVEK
;
A
#
# COMPACT_ATOMS: atom_id res chain seq x y z
N MET A 1 19.91 1.50 5.07
CA MET A 1 18.50 1.13 4.73
C MET A 1 17.47 2.08 5.31
N ALA A 2 17.72 2.75 6.45
CA ALA A 2 16.80 3.73 7.03
C ALA A 2 16.70 5.08 6.26
N GLU A 3 17.57 5.35 5.29
CA GLU A 3 17.61 6.63 4.55
C GLU A 3 16.49 6.82 3.51
N ILE A 4 15.75 5.77 3.15
CA ILE A 4 14.78 5.79 2.04
C ILE A 4 13.31 5.72 2.51
N GLY A 5 13.06 5.79 3.82
CA GLY A 5 11.70 5.70 4.39
C GLY A 5 11.03 4.32 4.31
N LEU A 6 11.72 3.32 3.74
CA LEU A 6 11.24 1.95 3.62
C LEU A 6 11.56 1.16 4.89
N SER A 7 10.55 0.50 5.45
CA SER A 7 10.70 -0.30 6.67
C SER A 7 11.35 -1.65 6.35
N PRO A 8 12.21 -2.21 7.23
CA PRO A 8 12.71 -3.56 7.05
C PRO A 8 11.58 -4.58 7.22
N ARG A 9 11.57 -5.61 6.38
CA ARG A 9 10.64 -6.76 6.46
C ARG A 9 11.40 -8.06 6.33
N ARG A 10 10.76 -9.17 6.69
CA ARG A 10 11.29 -10.51 6.45
C ARG A 10 10.27 -11.33 5.68
N LEU A 11 10.73 -12.00 4.62
CA LEU A 11 9.92 -12.97 3.89
C LEU A 11 10.01 -14.32 4.59
N PRO A 12 8.88 -14.97 4.92
CA PRO A 12 8.91 -16.24 5.62
C PRO A 12 9.54 -17.33 4.72
N PRO A 13 10.00 -18.45 5.32
CA PRO A 13 10.36 -19.65 4.59
C PRO A 13 9.29 -20.07 3.58
N PHE A 14 9.74 -20.54 2.42
CA PHE A 14 8.88 -21.04 1.33
C PHE A 14 7.87 -20.01 0.80
N TRP A 15 8.16 -18.72 0.95
CA TRP A 15 7.45 -17.67 0.22
C TRP A 15 7.55 -17.92 -1.29
N LEU A 16 8.78 -18.20 -1.75
CA LEU A 16 9.04 -18.85 -3.03
C LEU A 16 9.37 -20.33 -2.78
N LYS A 17 8.87 -21.24 -3.62
CA LYS A 17 9.05 -22.70 -3.43
C LYS A 17 10.51 -23.12 -3.27
N SER A 18 11.44 -22.41 -3.90
CA SER A 18 12.88 -22.68 -3.88
C SER A 18 13.66 -21.98 -2.76
N GLN A 19 12.98 -21.29 -1.85
CA GLN A 19 13.59 -20.50 -0.77
C GLN A 19 13.23 -21.12 0.59
N PRO A 20 14.09 -21.96 1.19
CA PRO A 20 13.79 -22.66 2.44
C PRO A 20 14.04 -21.81 3.70
N ASP A 21 14.89 -20.79 3.62
CA ASP A 21 15.30 -19.95 4.74
C ASP A 21 14.68 -18.57 4.68
N GLU A 22 14.34 -17.97 5.82
CA GLU A 22 13.84 -16.59 5.89
C GLU A 22 14.77 -15.59 5.18
N VAL A 23 14.19 -14.69 4.37
CA VAL A 23 14.96 -13.70 3.59
C VAL A 23 14.74 -12.29 4.13
N PRO A 24 15.80 -11.56 4.53
CA PRO A 24 15.71 -10.13 4.81
C PRO A 24 15.25 -9.36 3.56
N ALA A 25 14.24 -8.51 3.74
CA ALA A 25 13.62 -7.73 2.67
C ALA A 25 13.34 -6.30 3.13
N ILE A 26 12.85 -5.49 2.19
CA ILE A 26 12.27 -4.18 2.45
C ILE A 26 10.76 -4.27 2.26
N ASP A 27 10.02 -3.56 3.11
CA ASP A 27 8.60 -3.37 2.94
C ASP A 27 8.35 -2.30 1.89
N PHE A 28 7.40 -2.55 1.00
CA PHE A 28 7.06 -1.65 -0.10
C PHE A 28 5.53 -1.48 -0.15
N PRO A 29 5.01 -0.26 -0.37
CA PRO A 29 3.57 -0.07 -0.53
C PRO A 29 3.08 -0.85 -1.75
N ASP A 30 2.06 -1.70 -1.59
CA ASP A 30 1.60 -2.58 -2.67
C ASP A 30 1.11 -1.79 -3.91
N PHE A 31 0.52 -0.60 -3.70
CA PHE A 31 0.22 0.36 -4.76
C PHE A 31 0.21 1.80 -4.21
N ILE A 32 0.46 2.78 -5.10
CA ILE A 32 0.39 4.21 -4.78
C ILE A 32 -0.37 4.91 -5.90
N VAL A 33 -1.28 5.82 -5.53
CA VAL A 33 -1.95 6.73 -6.47
C VAL A 33 -1.27 8.08 -6.38
N PHE A 34 -0.74 8.56 -7.51
CA PHE A 34 -0.07 9.85 -7.60
C PHE A 34 -1.07 10.92 -8.04
N CYS A 35 -0.99 12.09 -7.40
CA CYS A 35 -1.58 13.33 -7.89
C CYS A 35 -0.49 14.37 -8.11
N ARG A 36 -0.81 15.43 -8.85
CA ARG A 36 0.07 16.60 -8.92
C ARG A 36 -0.02 17.38 -7.60
N GLU A 37 1.09 18.01 -7.23
CA GLU A 37 1.18 18.87 -6.03
C GLU A 37 0.20 20.05 -6.08
N ASP A 38 -0.15 20.54 -7.28
CA ASP A 38 -1.08 21.66 -7.50
C ASP A 38 -2.54 21.22 -7.71
N MET A 39 -2.88 19.96 -7.39
CA MET A 39 -4.27 19.51 -7.46
C MET A 39 -5.12 20.29 -6.44
N PRO A 40 -6.33 20.75 -6.82
CA PRO A 40 -7.22 21.41 -5.87
C PRO A 40 -7.51 20.51 -4.65
N ASP A 41 -7.44 21.11 -3.46
CA ASP A 41 -7.61 20.47 -2.16
C ASP A 41 -8.86 19.57 -2.07
N ASP A 42 -9.98 20.07 -2.57
CA ASP A 42 -11.27 19.41 -2.58
C ASP A 42 -11.28 18.18 -3.51
N VAL A 43 -10.63 18.28 -4.66
CA VAL A 43 -10.45 17.17 -5.60
C VAL A 43 -9.53 16.10 -5.03
N ALA A 44 -8.40 16.50 -4.43
CA ALA A 44 -7.48 15.56 -3.80
C ALA A 44 -8.14 14.80 -2.64
N TYR A 45 -8.90 15.52 -1.79
CA TYR A 45 -9.68 14.92 -0.72
C TYR A 45 -10.76 13.99 -1.27
N LEU A 46 -11.51 14.41 -2.30
CA LEU A 46 -12.55 13.58 -2.90
C LEU A 46 -11.97 12.29 -3.48
N LEU A 47 -10.81 12.33 -4.13
CA LEU A 47 -10.11 11.13 -4.61
C LEU A 47 -9.72 10.19 -3.47
N ALA A 48 -9.12 10.71 -2.40
CA ALA A 48 -8.76 9.91 -1.23
C ALA A 48 -9.99 9.26 -0.58
N TRP A 49 -11.10 10.00 -0.47
CA TRP A 49 -12.37 9.50 0.01
C TRP A 49 -12.94 8.41 -0.90
N ILE A 50 -13.00 8.64 -2.22
CA ILE A 50 -13.50 7.64 -3.19
C ILE A 50 -12.70 6.34 -3.08
N ILE A 51 -11.37 6.40 -3.05
CA ILE A 51 -10.54 5.20 -2.97
C ILE A 51 -10.79 4.45 -1.66
N THR A 52 -10.95 5.16 -0.55
CA THR A 52 -11.23 4.58 0.77
C THR A 52 -12.60 3.89 0.82
N GLU A 53 -13.63 4.53 0.26
CA GLU A 53 -15.00 4.00 0.27
C GLU A 53 -15.22 2.90 -0.77
N THR A 54 -14.48 2.95 -1.89
CA THR A 54 -14.63 1.99 -3.00
C THR A 54 -13.54 0.92 -3.05
N LYS A 55 -12.65 0.86 -2.06
CA LYS A 55 -11.57 -0.14 -1.97
C LYS A 55 -12.06 -1.59 -2.14
N PHE A 56 -13.28 -1.90 -1.68
CA PHE A 56 -13.88 -3.22 -1.82
C PHE A 56 -14.02 -3.66 -3.29
N VAL A 57 -14.13 -2.71 -4.23
CA VAL A 57 -14.18 -2.97 -5.67
C VAL A 57 -12.84 -3.49 -6.19
N LEU A 58 -11.73 -2.96 -5.64
CA LEU A 58 -10.38 -3.44 -5.95
C LEU A 58 -10.12 -4.77 -5.25
N GLU A 59 -10.44 -4.85 -3.95
CA GLU A 59 -10.37 -6.07 -3.15
C GLU A 59 -11.10 -7.23 -3.85
N ARG A 60 -12.29 -6.99 -4.42
CA ARG A 60 -13.09 -7.97 -5.16
C ARG A 60 -12.30 -8.75 -6.21
N GLN A 61 -11.34 -8.10 -6.86
CA GLN A 61 -10.54 -8.69 -7.93
C GLN A 61 -9.51 -9.69 -7.40
N PHE A 62 -9.15 -9.59 -6.12
CA PHE A 62 -8.08 -10.36 -5.49
C PHE A 62 -8.55 -11.28 -4.36
N TYR A 63 -9.87 -11.45 -4.13
CA TYR A 63 -10.40 -12.37 -3.11
C TYR A 63 -9.89 -13.82 -3.24
N THR A 64 -9.50 -14.24 -4.44
CA THR A 64 -8.94 -15.58 -4.69
C THR A 64 -7.47 -15.71 -4.29
N SER A 65 -6.79 -14.58 -4.07
CA SER A 65 -5.41 -14.54 -3.59
C SER A 65 -5.41 -14.74 -2.08
N LEU A 66 -4.55 -15.64 -1.60
CA LEU A 66 -4.42 -15.94 -0.17
C LEU A 66 -3.77 -14.74 0.52
N GLY A 67 -4.53 -13.89 1.20
CA GLY A 67 -4.06 -12.87 2.16
C GLY A 67 -2.74 -12.17 1.79
N ASP A 68 -1.64 -12.65 2.38
CA ASP A 68 -0.28 -12.13 2.23
C ASP A 68 0.26 -12.20 0.79
N ARG A 69 -0.31 -13.05 -0.07
CA ARG A 69 0.03 -13.17 -1.50
C ARG A 69 -0.83 -12.29 -2.41
N SER A 70 -1.74 -11.51 -1.84
CA SER A 70 -2.49 -10.52 -2.62
C SER A 70 -1.53 -9.47 -3.17
N PRO A 71 -1.67 -9.05 -4.45
CA PRO A 71 -0.86 -7.97 -5.02
C PRO A 71 -1.28 -6.58 -4.51
N VAL A 72 -2.33 -6.52 -3.69
CA VAL A 72 -2.76 -5.35 -2.93
C VAL A 72 -2.87 -5.74 -1.46
N SER A 73 -2.63 -4.81 -0.54
CA SER A 73 -2.75 -5.10 0.89
C SER A 73 -4.13 -5.67 1.20
N TRP A 74 -4.18 -6.72 2.03
CA TRP A 74 -5.44 -7.39 2.38
C TRP A 74 -5.60 -7.58 3.90
N PRO A 75 -6.72 -7.13 4.50
CA PRO A 75 -7.69 -6.18 3.93
C PRO A 75 -7.04 -4.81 3.69
N MET A 76 -7.63 -3.99 2.82
CA MET A 76 -7.19 -2.62 2.58
C MET A 76 -7.64 -1.72 3.74
N GLU A 77 -6.72 -1.43 4.67
CA GLU A 77 -6.99 -0.58 5.83
C GLU A 77 -6.60 0.88 5.55
N PRO A 78 -7.50 1.87 5.71
CA PRO A 78 -7.24 3.27 5.31
C PRO A 78 -6.02 3.88 6.00
N LYS A 79 -5.78 3.54 7.27
CA LYS A 79 -4.61 4.01 8.02
C LYS A 79 -3.29 3.46 7.45
N GLU A 80 -3.32 2.25 6.90
CA GLU A 80 -2.15 1.62 6.28
C GLU A 80 -1.95 2.17 4.86
N MET A 81 -3.05 2.43 4.12
CA MET A 81 -3.00 3.06 2.79
C MET A 81 -2.38 4.46 2.79
N ALA A 82 -2.46 5.17 3.92
CA ALA A 82 -1.81 6.48 4.09
C ALA A 82 -0.29 6.39 4.33
N LYS A 83 0.27 5.21 4.62
CA LYS A 83 1.71 5.03 4.83
C LYS A 83 2.41 4.97 3.48
N THR A 84 2.95 6.11 3.07
CA THR A 84 3.61 6.27 1.77
C THR A 84 5.06 6.70 1.95
N ILE A 85 5.88 6.42 0.94
CA ILE A 85 7.31 6.76 0.90
C ILE A 85 7.57 8.16 0.36
N ILE A 86 6.50 8.84 -0.06
CA ILE A 86 6.47 10.21 -0.56
C ILE A 86 5.50 11.01 0.31
N PRO A 87 5.62 12.34 0.36
CA PRO A 87 4.63 13.16 1.06
C PRO A 87 3.23 12.93 0.51
N LEU A 88 2.24 12.91 1.42
CA LEU A 88 0.84 12.92 1.00
C LEU A 88 0.46 14.34 0.57
N HIS A 89 -0.63 14.46 -0.19
CA HIS A 89 -1.17 15.78 -0.49
C HIS A 89 -1.57 16.50 0.82
N PRO A 90 -1.30 17.81 1.00
CA PRO A 90 -1.50 18.50 2.29
C PRO A 90 -2.90 18.36 2.89
N ARG A 91 -3.91 18.21 2.02
CA ARG A 91 -5.31 18.03 2.42
C ARG A 91 -5.69 16.59 2.79
N VAL A 92 -4.88 15.61 2.41
CA VAL A 92 -5.09 14.17 2.66
C VAL A 92 -4.30 13.71 3.89
N GLU A 93 -3.31 14.49 4.36
CA GLU A 93 -2.52 14.22 5.59
C GLU A 93 -3.31 14.35 6.90
N LYS A 94 -4.53 14.91 6.88
CA LYS A 94 -5.33 15.25 8.07
C LYS A 94 -6.53 14.32 8.24
#